data_AF-A0A7Y5U1M3-F1
#
_entry.id   AF-A0A7Y5U1M3-F1
#
_cell.length_a   1.000
_cell.length_b   1.000
_cell.length_c   1.000
_cell.angle_alpha   90.00
_cell.angle_beta   90.00
_cell.angle_gamma   90.00
#
_symmetry.space_group_name_H-M   'P 1'
#
loop_
_entity.id
_entity.type
_entity.pdbx_description
1 polymer ?
#
loop_
_entity_poly.entity_id
_entity_poly.type
_entity_poly.pdbx_seq_one_letter_code
_entity_poly.pdbx_strand_id
1 'polypeptide(L)'
;MQSITARTTAARCSVAVVALIAALAGCEAKKSSNPLSPSVAGPIPGVEISAPKLLEPAQGFRFRESEQPIRLTIENASSTGVRPLSYTFEVAPDSGFGTKVFSRAGVAPGGNGRTSVQLDRLEIGRVYFWRVRAEDGANTGPFSSAGFEIFPKPAINPPAAIAPVNNALTANATPTLTVANSATVGPVGGKAYEFQVAADQAFSRLVAAGIFPEGPGQTSMISAPLPAGTAYFWRVRVSDGETTSAWMPTQTFRTPAAAPPPSPGPTPPAPGGPCNASNPETIVSCERAKYGHMSPSQLVSFLRSTAQSLNRNGISGGPFGILRKPSGSSCDGYSCDIICSGQGGSQRQWDVLNDAEGAQGPAWNGPKTPPNIRIDVCEIQ
;
A
#
# COMPACT_ATOMS: atom_id res chain seq x y z
N MET A 1 34.91 -38.31 -62.30
CA MET A 1 35.83 -37.22 -62.69
C MET A 1 36.49 -36.71 -61.42
N GLN A 2 37.79 -36.71 -61.20
CA GLN A 2 38.93 -37.28 -61.91
C GLN A 2 40.04 -37.29 -60.85
N SER A 3 40.49 -38.47 -60.45
CA SER A 3 41.72 -38.69 -59.68
C SER A 3 42.90 -38.57 -60.63
N ILE A 4 43.88 -37.70 -60.38
CA ILE A 4 45.21 -37.84 -61.00
C ILE A 4 46.30 -37.51 -59.99
N THR A 5 46.90 -38.59 -59.51
CA THR A 5 48.23 -38.71 -58.91
C THR A 5 49.31 -38.47 -59.98
N ALA A 6 50.34 -37.69 -59.69
CA ALA A 6 51.58 -37.63 -60.49
C ALA A 6 52.76 -37.54 -59.52
N ARG A 7 53.47 -38.65 -59.30
CA ARG A 7 54.67 -39.16 -60.02
C ARG A 7 55.97 -38.55 -59.51
N THR A 8 56.70 -39.40 -58.80
CA THR A 8 58.14 -39.39 -58.55
C THR A 8 58.94 -39.49 -59.85
N THR A 9 60.00 -38.68 -59.98
CA THR A 9 61.21 -39.06 -60.72
C THR A 9 62.41 -38.35 -60.10
N ALA A 10 63.40 -39.16 -59.73
CA ALA A 10 64.70 -38.73 -59.24
C ALA A 10 65.62 -38.33 -60.41
N ALA A 11 66.41 -37.28 -60.22
CA ALA A 11 67.62 -37.04 -61.00
C ALA A 11 68.73 -36.62 -60.03
N ARG A 12 69.76 -37.47 -59.96
CA ARG A 12 71.03 -37.18 -59.28
C ARG A 12 71.86 -36.27 -60.20
N CYS A 13 72.37 -35.17 -59.66
CA CYS A 13 73.57 -34.53 -60.19
C CYS A 13 74.42 -34.03 -59.03
N SER A 14 75.72 -34.26 -59.17
CA SER A 14 76.70 -34.30 -58.10
C SER A 14 77.52 -33.01 -58.02
N VAL A 15 77.96 -32.68 -56.80
CA VAL A 15 79.14 -31.87 -56.42
C VAL A 15 79.09 -30.36 -56.66
N ALA A 16 78.99 -29.60 -55.57
CA ALA A 16 80.06 -28.70 -55.12
C ALA A 16 79.81 -28.29 -53.65
N VAL A 17 80.68 -28.74 -52.76
CA VAL A 17 80.71 -28.33 -51.35
C VAL A 17 81.31 -26.92 -51.29
N VAL A 18 80.51 -25.93 -50.90
CA VAL A 18 81.01 -24.67 -50.39
C VAL A 18 80.51 -24.55 -48.95
N ALA A 19 81.40 -24.84 -48.01
CA ALA A 19 81.17 -24.61 -46.59
C ALA A 19 81.17 -23.11 -46.33
N LEU A 20 79.98 -22.50 -46.29
CA LEU A 20 79.80 -21.16 -45.74
C LEU A 20 79.53 -21.30 -44.24
N ILE A 21 80.58 -21.15 -43.43
CA ILE A 21 80.47 -21.01 -41.98
C ILE A 21 79.82 -19.64 -41.74
N ALA A 22 78.49 -19.61 -41.67
CA ALA A 22 77.77 -18.48 -41.11
C ALA A 22 77.94 -18.56 -39.60
N ALA A 23 78.87 -17.76 -39.05
CA ALA A 23 78.90 -17.47 -37.64
C ALA A 23 77.55 -16.85 -37.27
N LEU A 24 76.69 -17.63 -36.61
CA LEU A 24 75.57 -17.10 -35.84
C LEU A 24 76.18 -16.26 -34.72
N ALA A 25 76.44 -14.98 -35.02
CA ALA A 25 76.52 -13.97 -34.00
C ALA A 25 75.12 -13.89 -33.39
N GLY A 26 74.87 -14.73 -32.38
CA GLY A 26 73.78 -14.51 -31.45
C GLY A 26 73.99 -13.12 -30.90
N CYS A 27 73.14 -12.17 -31.28
CA CYS A 27 72.95 -10.98 -30.50
C CYS A 27 72.39 -11.43 -29.16
N GLU A 28 73.26 -11.80 -28.21
CA GLU A 28 72.96 -11.59 -26.81
C GLU A 28 72.70 -10.09 -26.68
N ALA A 29 71.42 -9.72 -26.68
CA ALA A 29 71.02 -8.38 -26.27
C ALA A 29 71.53 -8.22 -24.84
N LYS A 30 72.69 -7.56 -24.68
CA LYS A 30 73.21 -7.15 -23.39
C LYS A 30 72.09 -6.38 -22.70
N LYS A 31 71.48 -7.00 -21.70
CA LYS A 31 70.50 -6.33 -20.84
C LYS A 31 71.19 -5.09 -20.29
N SER A 32 70.65 -3.93 -20.63
CA SER A 32 71.15 -2.64 -20.19
C SER A 32 71.18 -2.62 -18.66
N SER A 33 72.28 -2.15 -18.08
CA SER A 33 72.40 -1.89 -16.65
C SER A 33 71.64 -0.65 -16.21
N ASN A 34 71.00 0.08 -17.14
CA ASN A 34 70.18 1.24 -16.81
C ASN A 34 68.91 0.76 -16.08
N PRO A 35 68.78 1.02 -14.77
CA PRO A 35 67.70 0.47 -13.99
C PRO A 35 66.35 1.08 -14.35
N LEU A 36 66.29 2.12 -15.19
CA LEU A 36 65.07 2.87 -15.51
C LEU A 36 64.33 2.39 -16.78
N SER A 37 64.84 1.41 -17.54
CA SER A 37 64.20 0.90 -18.77
C SER A 37 63.64 -0.52 -18.60
N PRO A 38 62.38 -0.67 -18.14
CA PRO A 38 61.80 -1.96 -17.78
C PRO A 38 61.66 -2.96 -18.96
N SER A 39 61.59 -2.48 -20.20
CA SER A 39 61.50 -3.35 -21.38
C SER A 39 62.81 -4.04 -21.78
N VAL A 40 63.95 -3.67 -21.18
CA VAL A 40 65.29 -4.16 -21.54
C VAL A 40 66.00 -4.85 -20.36
N ALA A 41 65.63 -4.53 -19.12
CA ALA A 41 66.27 -5.05 -17.92
C ALA A 41 65.32 -5.96 -17.12
N GLY A 42 65.77 -7.18 -16.79
CA GLY A 42 65.00 -8.16 -16.02
C GLY A 42 64.75 -7.74 -14.55
N PRO A 43 64.15 -8.64 -13.75
CA PRO A 43 63.94 -8.41 -12.31
C PRO A 43 65.25 -8.01 -11.62
N ILE A 44 65.17 -7.09 -10.66
CA ILE A 44 66.33 -6.67 -9.86
C ILE A 44 66.29 -7.46 -8.56
N PRO A 45 67.28 -8.34 -8.28
CA PRO A 45 67.32 -9.11 -7.03
C PRO A 45 67.28 -8.19 -5.79
N GLY A 46 66.45 -8.54 -4.81
CA GLY A 46 66.32 -7.80 -3.55
C GLY A 46 65.36 -6.60 -3.57
N VAL A 47 64.71 -6.32 -4.71
CA VAL A 47 63.63 -5.31 -4.76
C VAL A 47 62.37 -5.89 -4.13
N GLU A 48 61.85 -5.19 -3.13
CA GLU A 48 60.56 -5.46 -2.51
C GLU A 48 59.57 -4.38 -2.93
N ILE A 49 58.35 -4.80 -3.26
CA ILE A 49 57.21 -3.93 -3.57
C ILE A 49 56.09 -4.33 -2.62
N SER A 50 55.60 -3.38 -1.81
CA SER A 50 54.50 -3.64 -0.87
C SER A 50 53.15 -3.77 -1.59
N ALA A 51 52.18 -4.42 -0.93
CA ALA A 51 50.81 -4.43 -1.42
C ALA A 51 50.24 -3.01 -1.36
N PRO A 52 49.51 -2.52 -2.39
CA PRO A 52 48.80 -1.26 -2.27
C PRO A 52 47.68 -1.38 -1.22
N LYS A 53 47.44 -0.35 -0.42
CA LYS A 53 46.38 -0.40 0.59
C LYS A 53 45.06 0.05 -0.01
N LEU A 54 44.01 -0.76 0.14
CA LEU A 54 42.68 -0.46 -0.40
C LEU A 54 42.03 0.67 0.40
N LEU A 55 41.46 1.66 -0.28
CA LEU A 55 40.70 2.73 0.35
C LEU A 55 39.22 2.59 0.01
N GLU A 56 38.86 2.59 -1.28
CA GLU A 56 37.47 2.54 -1.73
C GLU A 56 37.32 1.69 -3.00
N PRO A 57 36.24 0.91 -3.14
CA PRO A 57 35.34 0.50 -2.07
C PRO A 57 36.03 -0.43 -1.08
N ALA A 58 35.73 -0.25 0.20
CA ALA A 58 36.17 -1.16 1.26
C ALA A 58 35.47 -2.53 1.15
N GLN A 59 35.99 -3.54 1.87
CA GLN A 59 35.39 -4.87 1.92
C GLN A 59 33.92 -4.81 2.38
N GLY A 60 33.04 -5.41 1.58
CA GLY A 60 31.61 -5.50 1.86
C GLY A 60 30.83 -4.20 1.59
N PHE A 61 31.45 -3.19 0.98
CA PHE A 61 30.74 -1.97 0.60
C PHE A 61 29.59 -2.29 -0.37
N ARG A 62 28.49 -1.55 -0.26
CA ARG A 62 27.31 -1.75 -1.09
C ARG A 62 26.93 -0.46 -1.80
N PHE A 63 26.82 -0.52 -3.12
CA PHE A 63 26.41 0.59 -3.97
C PHE A 63 24.95 0.47 -4.39
N ARG A 64 24.26 1.61 -4.48
CA ARG A 64 23.03 1.78 -5.26
C ARG A 64 23.37 1.87 -6.75
N GLU A 65 22.40 1.57 -7.61
CA GLU A 65 22.57 1.74 -9.07
C GLU A 65 23.00 3.17 -9.45
N SER A 66 22.44 4.18 -8.75
CA SER A 66 22.71 5.60 -9.01
C SER A 66 24.12 6.06 -8.62
N GLU A 67 24.89 5.24 -7.89
CA GLU A 67 26.26 5.55 -7.47
C GLU A 67 27.31 5.05 -8.48
N GLN A 68 26.85 4.43 -9.57
CA GLN A 68 27.71 4.12 -10.70
C GLN A 68 27.95 5.36 -11.58
N PRO A 69 29.12 5.48 -12.24
CA PRO A 69 30.23 4.52 -12.29
C PRO A 69 31.10 4.52 -11.02
N ILE A 70 31.53 3.32 -10.61
CA ILE A 70 32.32 3.12 -9.39
C ILE A 70 33.78 3.54 -9.59
N ARG A 71 34.37 4.18 -8.58
CA ARG A 71 35.80 4.51 -8.53
C ARG A 71 36.51 3.58 -7.55
N LEU A 72 37.53 2.88 -8.03
CA LEU A 72 38.48 2.16 -7.18
C LEU A 72 39.59 3.12 -6.78
N THR A 73 39.94 3.16 -5.50
CA THR A 73 40.96 4.03 -4.93
C THR A 73 41.84 3.26 -3.97
N ILE A 74 43.15 3.44 -4.12
CA ILE A 74 44.19 2.87 -3.26
C ILE A 74 45.08 3.96 -2.69
N GLU A 75 45.71 3.64 -1.57
CA GLU A 75 46.95 4.26 -1.11
C GLU A 75 48.13 3.55 -1.79
N ASN A 76 49.05 4.33 -2.35
CA ASN A 76 50.13 3.86 -3.20
C ASN A 76 51.07 2.91 -2.43
N ALA A 77 51.43 1.80 -3.07
CA ALA A 77 52.50 0.93 -2.60
C ALA A 77 53.85 1.66 -2.53
N SER A 78 54.73 1.16 -1.67
CA SER A 78 56.15 1.53 -1.56
C SER A 78 57.04 0.48 -2.24
N SER A 79 58.26 0.88 -2.62
CA SER A 79 59.28 -0.04 -3.11
C SER A 79 60.67 0.32 -2.61
N THR A 80 61.52 -0.68 -2.43
CA THR A 80 62.97 -0.50 -2.21
C THR A 80 63.76 -0.29 -3.51
N GLY A 81 63.12 -0.49 -4.67
CA GLY A 81 63.72 -0.30 -5.99
C GLY A 81 63.67 1.15 -6.49
N VAL A 82 64.50 1.45 -7.48
CA VAL A 82 64.59 2.80 -8.10
C VAL A 82 63.66 2.98 -9.31
N ARG A 83 62.97 1.92 -9.74
CA ARG A 83 62.05 1.96 -10.89
C ARG A 83 60.72 2.57 -10.49
N PRO A 84 60.09 3.36 -11.38
CA PRO A 84 58.75 3.88 -11.13
C PRO A 84 57.75 2.72 -11.05
N LEU A 85 56.88 2.77 -10.05
CA LEU A 85 55.78 1.83 -9.93
C LEU A 85 54.70 2.13 -10.97
N SER A 86 53.94 1.11 -11.30
CA SER A 86 52.66 1.15 -11.99
C SER A 86 51.73 0.12 -11.35
N TYR A 87 50.43 0.25 -11.58
CA TYR A 87 49.42 -0.63 -10.98
C TYR A 87 48.63 -1.38 -12.04
N THR A 88 48.26 -2.61 -11.69
CA THR A 88 47.28 -3.40 -12.42
C THR A 88 46.04 -3.59 -11.54
N PHE A 89 44.91 -3.05 -11.99
CA PHE A 89 43.59 -3.20 -11.37
C PHE A 89 42.77 -4.24 -12.11
N GLU A 90 42.09 -5.11 -11.38
CA GLU A 90 41.23 -6.14 -11.94
C GLU A 90 39.93 -6.25 -11.14
N VAL A 91 38.81 -6.49 -11.82
CA VAL A 91 37.50 -6.76 -11.21
C VAL A 91 36.91 -8.02 -11.83
N ALA A 92 36.34 -8.88 -10.99
CA ALA A 92 35.73 -10.15 -11.36
C ALA A 92 34.43 -10.38 -10.57
N PRO A 93 33.49 -11.20 -11.08
CA PRO A 93 32.30 -11.60 -10.34
C PRO A 93 32.57 -12.71 -9.32
N ASP A 94 33.79 -13.26 -9.30
CA ASP A 94 34.23 -14.32 -8.40
C ASP A 94 35.57 -13.96 -7.73
N SER A 95 35.81 -14.48 -6.53
CA SER A 95 37.02 -14.20 -5.76
C SER A 95 38.29 -14.87 -6.31
N GLY A 96 38.15 -15.86 -7.19
CA GLY A 96 39.24 -16.52 -7.89
C GLY A 96 39.76 -15.72 -9.10
N PHE A 97 39.03 -14.68 -9.52
CA PHE A 97 39.29 -13.92 -10.74
C PHE A 97 39.35 -14.82 -11.99
N GLY A 98 38.46 -15.83 -12.05
CA GLY A 98 38.38 -16.76 -13.18
C GLY A 98 37.99 -16.06 -14.48
N THR A 99 37.07 -15.09 -14.41
CA THR A 99 36.77 -14.16 -15.52
C THR A 99 36.84 -12.72 -15.03
N LYS A 100 37.59 -11.87 -15.74
CA LYS A 100 37.74 -10.46 -15.40
C LYS A 100 36.75 -9.63 -16.23
N VAL A 101 35.86 -8.92 -15.56
CA VAL A 101 34.92 -7.96 -16.19
C VAL A 101 35.56 -6.58 -16.36
N PHE A 102 36.66 -6.33 -15.66
CA PHE A 102 37.50 -5.15 -15.85
C PHE A 102 38.96 -5.53 -15.62
N SER A 103 39.87 -5.00 -16.44
CA SER A 103 41.31 -5.08 -16.21
C SER A 103 41.99 -3.86 -16.80
N ARG A 104 42.83 -3.19 -15.99
CA ARG A 104 43.62 -2.05 -16.43
C ARG A 104 45.02 -2.13 -15.82
N ALA A 105 46.01 -2.36 -16.67
CA ALA A 105 47.42 -2.40 -16.32
C ALA A 105 48.11 -1.05 -16.62
N GLY A 106 49.33 -0.88 -16.10
CA GLY A 106 50.17 0.29 -16.39
C GLY A 106 49.64 1.61 -15.82
N VAL A 107 48.80 1.58 -14.79
CA VAL A 107 48.27 2.80 -14.16
C VAL A 107 49.39 3.46 -13.35
N ALA A 108 49.82 4.66 -13.75
CA ALA A 108 50.84 5.39 -13.02
C ALA A 108 50.35 5.84 -11.62
N PRO A 109 51.24 5.92 -10.61
CA PRO A 109 50.91 6.44 -9.29
C PRO A 109 50.36 7.86 -9.38
N GLY A 110 49.18 8.08 -8.80
CA GLY A 110 48.59 9.40 -8.66
C GLY A 110 49.28 10.23 -7.57
N GLY A 111 48.98 11.53 -7.57
CA GLY A 111 49.47 12.48 -6.58
C GLY A 111 48.94 12.22 -5.17
N ASN A 112 49.54 12.84 -4.16
CA ASN A 112 49.15 12.74 -2.74
C ASN A 112 49.12 11.31 -2.18
N GLY A 113 49.94 10.40 -2.75
CA GLY A 113 50.02 9.01 -2.30
C GLY A 113 48.79 8.16 -2.61
N ARG A 114 47.92 8.58 -3.54
CA ARG A 114 46.72 7.83 -3.92
C ARG A 114 46.63 7.65 -5.42
N THR A 115 46.08 6.50 -5.82
CA THR A 115 45.80 6.18 -7.23
C THR A 115 44.37 5.69 -7.35
N SER A 116 43.68 6.13 -8.40
CA SER A 116 42.31 5.72 -8.66
C SER A 116 42.07 5.34 -10.11
N VAL A 117 41.18 4.37 -10.32
CA VAL A 117 40.62 4.05 -11.63
C VAL A 117 39.10 4.09 -11.56
N GLN A 118 38.47 4.58 -12.62
CA GLN A 118 37.02 4.55 -12.77
C GLN A 118 36.65 3.32 -13.59
N LEU A 119 35.64 2.61 -13.12
CA LEU A 119 35.09 1.44 -13.80
C LEU A 119 34.03 1.88 -14.81
N ASP A 120 33.85 1.07 -15.85
CA ASP A 120 32.62 1.11 -16.64
C ASP A 120 31.44 0.62 -15.78
N ARG A 121 30.22 0.89 -16.25
CA ARG A 121 29.02 0.47 -15.55
C ARG A 121 28.97 -1.06 -15.48
N LEU A 122 28.85 -1.58 -14.26
CA LEU A 122 28.74 -2.99 -13.96
C LEU A 122 27.26 -3.38 -13.80
N GLU A 123 26.95 -4.67 -14.03
CA GLU A 123 25.59 -5.19 -13.82
C GLU A 123 25.20 -5.11 -12.34
N ILE A 124 23.97 -4.65 -12.09
CA ILE A 124 23.36 -4.55 -10.75
C ILE A 124 22.93 -5.93 -10.22
N GLY A 125 22.66 -6.02 -8.92
CA GLY A 125 22.23 -7.25 -8.26
C GLY A 125 23.32 -8.31 -8.16
N ARG A 126 24.59 -7.89 -8.13
CA ARG A 126 25.76 -8.77 -8.14
C ARG A 126 26.81 -8.33 -7.14
N VAL A 127 27.54 -9.33 -6.63
CA VAL A 127 28.78 -9.14 -5.88
C VAL A 127 29.94 -9.17 -6.86
N TYR A 128 30.87 -8.25 -6.70
CA TYR A 128 32.14 -8.20 -7.42
C TYR A 128 33.31 -8.22 -6.44
N PHE A 129 34.43 -8.72 -6.92
CA PHE A 129 35.71 -8.71 -6.24
C PHE A 129 36.67 -7.89 -7.09
N TRP A 130 37.39 -6.98 -6.45
CA TRP A 130 38.45 -6.22 -7.09
C TRP A 130 39.77 -6.49 -6.42
N ARG A 131 40.84 -6.46 -7.21
CA ARG A 131 42.20 -6.56 -6.71
C ARG A 131 43.13 -5.62 -7.43
N VAL A 132 44.23 -5.29 -6.77
CA VAL A 132 45.25 -4.38 -7.27
C VAL A 132 46.61 -4.80 -6.75
N ARG A 133 47.62 -4.73 -7.61
CA ARG A 133 49.03 -4.91 -7.24
C ARG A 133 49.87 -3.81 -7.88
N ALA A 134 51.04 -3.56 -7.30
CA ALA A 134 52.06 -2.70 -7.86
C ALA A 134 53.13 -3.51 -8.60
N GLU A 135 53.70 -2.94 -9.65
CA GLU A 135 54.78 -3.53 -10.45
C GLU A 135 55.68 -2.44 -11.02
N ASP A 136 56.96 -2.73 -11.19
CA ASP A 136 57.98 -1.77 -11.67
C ASP A 136 58.43 -2.06 -13.12
N GLY A 137 57.68 -2.93 -13.80
CA GLY A 137 57.93 -3.45 -15.14
C GLY A 137 58.77 -4.74 -15.20
N ALA A 138 59.43 -5.15 -14.10
CA ALA A 138 60.05 -6.48 -14.03
C ALA A 138 59.85 -7.20 -12.69
N ASN A 139 59.64 -6.48 -11.59
CA ASN A 139 59.26 -7.01 -10.29
C ASN A 139 57.76 -6.76 -10.05
N THR A 140 57.09 -7.68 -9.37
CA THR A 140 55.67 -7.58 -9.02
C THR A 140 55.48 -7.73 -7.51
N GLY A 141 54.72 -6.83 -6.91
CA GLY A 141 54.26 -6.95 -5.52
C GLY A 141 53.03 -7.85 -5.38
N PRO A 142 52.65 -8.17 -4.13
CA PRO A 142 51.44 -8.94 -3.85
C PRO A 142 50.16 -8.15 -4.21
N PHE A 143 49.07 -8.90 -4.43
CA PHE A 143 47.74 -8.31 -4.59
C PHE A 143 47.12 -7.95 -3.24
N SER A 144 46.42 -6.83 -3.22
CA SER A 144 45.36 -6.56 -2.25
C SER A 144 44.01 -6.76 -2.91
N SER A 145 43.02 -7.31 -2.19
CA SER A 145 41.68 -7.58 -2.73
C SER A 145 40.55 -7.22 -1.77
N ALA A 146 39.43 -6.75 -2.30
CA ALA A 146 38.19 -6.58 -1.55
C ALA A 146 36.96 -6.92 -2.42
N GLY A 147 35.85 -7.25 -1.77
CA GLY A 147 34.55 -7.43 -2.40
C GLY A 147 33.63 -6.23 -2.17
N PHE A 148 32.79 -5.93 -3.15
CA PHE A 148 31.67 -4.98 -3.01
C PHE A 148 30.44 -5.54 -3.73
N GLU A 149 29.27 -5.01 -3.39
CA GLU A 149 27.99 -5.39 -4.00
C GLU A 149 27.37 -4.18 -4.68
N ILE A 150 26.72 -4.40 -5.82
CA ILE A 150 25.83 -3.41 -6.41
C ILE A 150 24.42 -3.93 -6.22
N PHE A 151 23.61 -3.23 -5.43
CA PHE A 151 22.25 -3.66 -5.15
C PHE A 151 21.42 -3.76 -6.44
N PRO A 152 20.45 -4.70 -6.50
CA PRO A 152 19.47 -4.69 -7.56
C PRO A 152 18.65 -3.40 -7.49
N LYS A 153 18.01 -3.05 -8.59
CA LYS A 153 17.10 -1.90 -8.64
C LYS A 153 15.99 -2.10 -7.60
N PRO A 154 15.73 -1.13 -6.71
CA PRO A 154 14.66 -1.23 -5.73
C PRO A 154 13.32 -1.51 -6.41
N ALA A 155 12.58 -2.48 -5.89
CA ALA A 155 11.24 -2.80 -6.32
C ALA A 155 10.39 -3.24 -5.13
N ILE A 156 9.11 -2.90 -5.16
CA ILE A 156 8.13 -3.35 -4.18
C ILE A 156 7.06 -4.15 -4.93
N ASN A 157 6.82 -5.39 -4.48
CA ASN A 157 5.75 -6.20 -5.04
C ASN A 157 4.39 -5.63 -4.63
N PRO A 158 3.33 -5.83 -5.43
CA PRO A 158 1.98 -5.46 -5.00
C PRO A 158 1.61 -6.22 -3.70
N PRO A 159 0.86 -5.59 -2.77
CA PRO A 159 0.38 -6.27 -1.57
C PRO A 159 -0.54 -7.45 -1.91
N ALA A 160 -0.57 -8.47 -1.06
CA ALA A 160 -1.51 -9.57 -1.20
C ALA A 160 -2.76 -9.32 -0.34
N ALA A 161 -3.95 -9.40 -0.94
CA ALA A 161 -5.20 -9.20 -0.21
C ALA A 161 -5.45 -10.35 0.78
N ILE A 162 -5.85 -10.00 2.00
CA ILE A 162 -6.27 -10.96 3.04
C ILE A 162 -7.79 -10.94 3.17
N ALA A 163 -8.36 -9.75 3.39
CA ALA A 163 -9.82 -9.59 3.51
C ALA A 163 -10.24 -8.14 3.21
N PRO A 164 -11.47 -7.91 2.72
CA PRO A 164 -12.38 -8.91 2.18
C PRO A 164 -11.97 -9.34 0.75
N VAL A 165 -12.11 -10.61 0.39
CA VAL A 165 -11.74 -11.16 -0.93
C VAL A 165 -12.89 -11.97 -1.52
N ASN A 166 -12.83 -12.28 -2.82
CA ASN A 166 -13.76 -13.21 -3.48
C ASN A 166 -15.25 -12.87 -3.29
N ASN A 167 -15.62 -11.59 -3.38
CA ASN A 167 -17.00 -11.10 -3.19
C ASN A 167 -17.58 -11.43 -1.80
N ALA A 168 -16.74 -11.46 -0.76
CA ALA A 168 -17.17 -11.71 0.61
C ALA A 168 -18.26 -10.72 1.09
N LEU A 169 -19.19 -11.22 1.90
CA LEU A 169 -20.16 -10.40 2.61
C LEU A 169 -19.53 -9.89 3.91
N THR A 170 -19.48 -8.57 4.09
CA THR A 170 -18.88 -7.96 5.28
C THR A 170 -19.85 -8.02 6.46
N ALA A 171 -19.31 -8.06 7.68
CA ALA A 171 -20.13 -8.16 8.90
C ALA A 171 -20.93 -6.87 9.19
N ASN A 172 -20.43 -5.72 8.73
CA ASN A 172 -21.03 -4.40 8.96
C ASN A 172 -20.78 -3.48 7.75
N ALA A 173 -21.32 -2.26 7.83
CA ALA A 173 -21.17 -1.22 6.82
C ALA A 173 -19.80 -0.49 6.84
N THR A 174 -18.92 -0.81 7.79
CA THR A 174 -17.57 -0.23 7.95
C THR A 174 -16.51 -1.33 7.84
N PRO A 175 -16.36 -1.96 6.67
CA PRO A 175 -15.44 -3.07 6.50
C PRO A 175 -13.99 -2.70 6.82
N THR A 176 -13.32 -3.62 7.49
CA THR A 176 -11.85 -3.63 7.62
C THR A 176 -11.26 -4.30 6.38
N LEU A 177 -10.42 -3.57 5.66
CA LEU A 177 -9.66 -4.05 4.51
C LEU A 177 -8.23 -4.31 4.95
N THR A 178 -7.74 -5.52 4.75
CA THR A 178 -6.45 -6.00 5.25
C THR A 178 -5.65 -6.63 4.12
N VAL A 179 -4.38 -6.27 4.05
CA VAL A 179 -3.39 -6.85 3.12
C VAL A 179 -2.20 -7.40 3.90
N ALA A 180 -1.59 -8.46 3.38
CA ALA A 180 -0.25 -8.86 3.79
C ALA A 180 0.75 -7.81 3.33
N ASN A 181 1.75 -7.56 4.16
CA ASN A 181 2.81 -6.61 3.79
C ASN A 181 3.60 -7.11 2.58
N SER A 182 4.02 -6.17 1.76
CA SER A 182 4.68 -6.43 0.48
C SER A 182 6.13 -6.84 0.67
N ALA A 183 6.53 -7.88 -0.05
CA ALA A 183 7.94 -8.21 -0.24
C ALA A 183 8.65 -7.16 -1.11
N THR A 184 9.95 -7.04 -0.93
CA THR A 184 10.79 -5.98 -1.51
C THR A 184 12.06 -6.56 -2.10
N VAL A 185 12.55 -5.98 -3.19
CA VAL A 185 13.83 -6.32 -3.82
C VAL A 185 14.75 -5.11 -3.67
N GLY A 186 15.98 -5.36 -3.19
CA GLY A 186 16.93 -4.29 -2.92
C GLY A 186 16.55 -3.43 -1.70
N PRO A 187 17.32 -2.37 -1.42
CA PRO A 187 17.05 -1.46 -0.32
C PRO A 187 15.85 -0.57 -0.65
N VAL A 188 14.85 -0.56 0.23
CA VAL A 188 13.70 0.35 0.18
C VAL A 188 13.54 1.07 1.51
N GLY A 189 12.88 2.23 1.48
CA GLY A 189 12.57 3.03 2.66
C GLY A 189 11.38 2.51 3.49
N GLY A 190 10.89 3.37 4.38
CA GLY A 190 9.67 3.11 5.15
C GLY A 190 8.45 3.06 4.23
N LYS A 191 7.64 2.00 4.35
CA LYS A 191 6.53 1.72 3.42
C LYS A 191 5.21 2.28 3.93
N ALA A 192 4.43 2.87 3.02
CA ALA A 192 3.07 3.33 3.26
C ALA A 192 2.11 2.77 2.19
N TYR A 193 0.93 2.34 2.62
CA TYR A 193 -0.06 1.64 1.82
C TYR A 193 -1.22 2.57 1.50
N GLU A 194 -1.47 2.78 0.22
CA GLU A 194 -2.63 3.51 -0.28
C GLU A 194 -3.77 2.52 -0.55
N PHE A 195 -4.85 2.64 0.22
CA PHE A 195 -6.08 1.90 0.05
C PHE A 195 -7.08 2.72 -0.76
N GLN A 196 -7.80 2.06 -1.66
CA GLN A 196 -8.92 2.64 -2.39
C GLN A 196 -10.10 1.67 -2.41
N VAL A 197 -11.29 2.20 -2.14
CA VAL A 197 -12.59 1.52 -2.30
C VAL A 197 -13.43 2.33 -3.28
N ALA A 198 -13.98 1.67 -4.28
CA ALA A 198 -14.78 2.27 -5.34
C ALA A 198 -16.12 1.55 -5.49
N ALA A 199 -17.11 2.28 -5.99
CA ALA A 199 -18.41 1.73 -6.34
C ALA A 199 -18.49 1.21 -7.79
N ASP A 200 -17.38 1.29 -8.55
CA ASP A 200 -17.23 0.79 -9.91
C ASP A 200 -15.83 0.15 -10.10
N GLN A 201 -15.74 -0.78 -11.04
CA GLN A 201 -14.51 -1.53 -11.29
C GLN A 201 -13.38 -0.68 -11.91
N ALA A 202 -13.71 0.45 -12.55
CA ALA A 202 -12.72 1.35 -13.13
C ALA A 202 -12.08 2.28 -12.09
N PHE A 203 -12.55 2.25 -10.83
CA PHE A 203 -12.13 3.16 -9.76
C PHE A 203 -12.36 4.64 -10.12
N SER A 204 -13.41 4.92 -10.89
CA SER A 204 -13.80 6.29 -11.28
C SER A 204 -14.60 7.01 -10.19
N ARG A 205 -15.29 6.25 -9.33
CA ARG A 205 -16.10 6.74 -8.21
C ARG A 205 -15.62 6.11 -6.90
N LEU A 206 -14.59 6.74 -6.31
CA LEU A 206 -14.06 6.38 -5.00
C LEU A 206 -15.06 6.73 -3.90
N VAL A 207 -15.26 5.82 -2.95
CA VAL A 207 -16.14 5.98 -1.79
C VAL A 207 -15.36 5.96 -0.46
N ALA A 208 -14.15 5.42 -0.46
CA ALA A 208 -13.21 5.53 0.64
C ALA A 208 -11.77 5.41 0.10
N ALA A 209 -10.83 6.14 0.69
CA ALA A 209 -9.40 6.02 0.40
C ALA A 209 -8.58 6.49 1.61
N GLY A 210 -7.34 6.02 1.71
CA GLY A 210 -6.42 6.47 2.76
C GLY A 210 -5.02 5.90 2.59
N ILE A 211 -4.04 6.56 3.22
CA ILE A 211 -2.64 6.14 3.24
C ILE A 211 -2.26 5.79 4.68
N PHE A 212 -1.72 4.59 4.88
CA PHE A 212 -1.39 4.06 6.21
C PHE A 212 0.06 3.57 6.24
N PRO A 213 0.81 3.82 7.33
CA PRO A 213 2.14 3.24 7.48
C PRO A 213 2.04 1.71 7.59
N GLU A 214 3.10 1.03 7.19
CA GLU A 214 3.20 -0.43 7.32
C GLU A 214 3.00 -0.90 8.76
N GLY A 215 2.06 -1.83 8.97
CA GLY A 215 1.83 -2.49 10.26
C GLY A 215 2.70 -3.73 10.47
N PRO A 216 2.60 -4.41 11.62
CA PRO A 216 3.35 -5.63 11.90
C PRO A 216 2.82 -6.82 11.09
N GLY A 217 3.49 -7.17 10.00
CA GLY A 217 3.17 -8.30 9.11
C GLY A 217 1.97 -8.08 8.18
N GLN A 218 1.00 -7.28 8.60
CA GLN A 218 -0.18 -6.89 7.82
C GLN A 218 -0.49 -5.41 8.01
N THR A 219 -1.15 -4.82 7.03
CA THR A 219 -1.61 -3.43 7.07
C THR A 219 -3.09 -3.39 6.77
N SER A 220 -3.85 -2.57 7.52
CA SER A 220 -5.30 -2.49 7.41
C SER A 220 -5.83 -1.07 7.39
N MET A 221 -6.97 -0.89 6.72
CA MET A 221 -7.81 0.31 6.76
C MET A 221 -9.22 -0.08 7.20
N ILE A 222 -9.85 0.70 8.08
CA ILE A 222 -11.29 0.63 8.32
C ILE A 222 -11.95 1.69 7.45
N SER A 223 -12.89 1.30 6.59
CA SER A 223 -13.59 2.28 5.75
C SER A 223 -14.56 3.14 6.55
N ALA A 224 -14.87 4.33 6.04
CA ALA A 224 -16.08 5.04 6.43
C ALA A 224 -17.34 4.18 6.18
N PRO A 225 -18.48 4.47 6.83
CA PRO A 225 -19.73 3.75 6.58
C PRO A 225 -20.13 3.78 5.10
N LEU A 226 -20.33 2.60 4.53
CA LEU A 226 -20.71 2.39 3.14
C LEU A 226 -22.21 2.04 3.04
N PRO A 227 -22.91 2.49 1.99
CA PRO A 227 -24.28 2.06 1.72
C PRO A 227 -24.44 0.54 1.77
N ALA A 228 -25.51 0.10 2.44
CA ALA A 228 -25.81 -1.30 2.69
C ALA A 228 -26.25 -2.04 1.41
N GLY A 229 -26.11 -3.37 1.40
CA GLY A 229 -26.53 -4.25 0.30
C GLY A 229 -25.82 -4.00 -1.04
N THR A 230 -24.68 -3.30 -1.01
CA THR A 230 -24.00 -2.80 -2.22
C THR A 230 -22.66 -3.51 -2.43
N ALA A 231 -22.33 -3.81 -3.68
CA ALA A 231 -21.03 -4.35 -4.06
C ALA A 231 -20.01 -3.24 -4.26
N TYR A 232 -18.80 -3.45 -3.74
CA TYR A 232 -17.68 -2.52 -3.88
C TYR A 232 -16.44 -3.24 -4.40
N PHE A 233 -15.58 -2.46 -5.03
CA PHE A 233 -14.27 -2.87 -5.52
C PHE A 233 -13.21 -2.20 -4.67
N TRP A 234 -12.14 -2.90 -4.33
CA TRP A 234 -11.03 -2.30 -3.61
C TRP A 234 -9.69 -2.79 -4.10
N ARG A 235 -8.69 -1.92 -3.97
CA ARG A 235 -7.30 -2.18 -4.33
C ARG A 235 -6.38 -1.43 -3.38
N VAL A 236 -5.17 -1.94 -3.26
CA VAL A 236 -4.10 -1.37 -2.45
C VAL A 236 -2.80 -1.37 -3.25
N ARG A 237 -2.01 -0.33 -3.10
CA ARG A 237 -0.60 -0.29 -3.53
C ARG A 237 0.26 0.23 -2.39
N VAL A 238 1.56 0.04 -2.48
CA VAL A 238 2.51 0.48 -1.47
C VAL A 238 3.58 1.34 -2.10
N SER A 239 4.06 2.34 -1.36
CA SER A 239 5.15 3.24 -1.76
C SER A 239 6.08 3.47 -0.58
N ASP A 240 7.37 3.63 -0.85
CA ASP A 240 8.36 4.16 0.11
C ASP A 240 8.72 5.64 -0.16
N GLY A 241 8.00 6.29 -1.08
CA GLY A 241 8.25 7.66 -1.54
C GLY A 241 9.10 7.74 -2.82
N GLU A 242 9.96 6.76 -3.08
CA GLU A 242 10.81 6.70 -4.29
C GLU A 242 10.36 5.58 -5.24
N THR A 243 9.99 4.44 -4.67
CA THR A 243 9.55 3.21 -5.33
C THR A 243 8.09 2.97 -4.99
N THR A 244 7.27 2.75 -6.03
CA THR A 244 5.84 2.47 -5.86
C THR A 244 5.50 1.14 -6.54
N SER A 245 4.78 0.27 -5.84
CA SER A 245 4.31 -1.00 -6.40
C SER A 245 3.22 -0.77 -7.45
N ALA A 246 2.97 -1.79 -8.27
CA ALA A 246 1.69 -1.89 -8.95
C ALA A 246 0.53 -1.99 -7.92
N TRP A 247 -0.69 -1.71 -8.38
CA TRP A 247 -1.89 -2.06 -7.62
C TRP A 247 -2.00 -3.58 -7.48
N MET A 248 -2.44 -4.05 -6.31
CA MET A 248 -2.84 -5.45 -6.16
C MET A 248 -4.00 -5.81 -7.11
N PRO A 249 -4.21 -7.10 -7.42
CA PRO A 249 -5.42 -7.54 -8.12
C PRO A 249 -6.66 -7.01 -7.41
N THR A 250 -7.57 -6.40 -8.18
CA THR A 250 -8.79 -5.81 -7.63
C THR A 250 -9.62 -6.89 -6.94
N GLN A 251 -10.02 -6.61 -5.71
CA GLN A 251 -10.87 -7.48 -4.91
C GLN A 251 -12.26 -6.87 -4.80
N THR A 252 -13.24 -7.72 -4.50
CA THR A 252 -14.64 -7.31 -4.36
C THR A 252 -15.21 -7.80 -3.05
N PHE A 253 -16.18 -7.04 -2.54
CA PHE A 253 -16.97 -7.41 -1.37
C PHE A 253 -18.36 -6.81 -1.47
N ARG A 254 -19.28 -7.28 -0.64
CA ARG A 254 -20.62 -6.72 -0.49
C ARG A 254 -20.85 -6.31 0.95
N THR A 255 -21.42 -5.12 1.14
CA THR A 255 -21.93 -4.72 2.45
C THR A 255 -23.15 -5.55 2.81
N PRO A 256 -23.41 -5.80 4.11
CA PRO A 256 -24.62 -6.48 4.52
C PRO A 256 -25.83 -5.70 4.04
N ALA A 257 -26.93 -6.39 3.75
CA ALA A 257 -28.20 -5.72 3.49
C ALA A 257 -28.49 -4.74 4.63
N ALA A 258 -29.20 -3.65 4.33
CA ALA A 258 -29.69 -2.80 5.40
C ALA A 258 -30.43 -3.70 6.40
N ALA A 259 -30.15 -3.53 7.69
CA ALA A 259 -30.96 -4.20 8.69
C ALA A 259 -32.42 -3.92 8.31
N PRO A 260 -33.28 -4.95 8.24
CA PRO A 260 -34.68 -4.70 7.98
C PRO A 260 -35.10 -3.60 8.95
N PRO A 261 -35.87 -2.58 8.49
CA PRO A 261 -36.45 -1.64 9.43
C PRO A 261 -37.03 -2.48 10.56
N PRO A 262 -36.80 -2.10 11.83
CA PRO A 262 -37.17 -2.93 12.97
C PRO A 262 -38.52 -3.52 12.64
N SER A 263 -38.56 -4.86 12.46
CA SER A 263 -39.80 -5.57 12.17
C SER A 263 -40.78 -4.95 13.13
N PRO A 264 -41.92 -4.37 12.68
CA PRO A 264 -42.82 -3.66 13.57
C PRO A 264 -42.95 -4.54 14.80
N GLY A 265 -42.28 -4.12 15.89
CA GLY A 265 -42.14 -4.98 17.07
C GLY A 265 -43.56 -5.36 17.40
N PRO A 266 -43.83 -6.66 17.69
CA PRO A 266 -45.11 -7.32 17.47
C PRO A 266 -46.18 -6.27 17.50
N THR A 267 -46.72 -5.88 16.33
CA THR A 267 -47.84 -4.93 16.27
C THR A 267 -48.66 -5.26 17.49
N PRO A 268 -48.81 -4.35 18.47
CA PRO A 268 -49.57 -4.64 19.67
C PRO A 268 -50.80 -5.36 19.18
N PRO A 269 -51.12 -6.57 19.70
CA PRO A 269 -52.18 -7.40 19.16
C PRO A 269 -53.30 -6.46 18.79
N ALA A 270 -53.66 -6.46 17.50
CA ALA A 270 -54.58 -5.50 16.88
C ALA A 270 -55.55 -5.06 17.96
N PRO A 271 -55.65 -3.73 18.26
CA PRO A 271 -56.36 -3.21 19.40
C PRO A 271 -57.47 -4.17 19.77
N GLY A 272 -57.34 -4.86 20.91
CA GLY A 272 -58.44 -5.66 21.45
C GLY A 272 -59.71 -4.88 21.15
N GLY A 273 -60.68 -5.53 20.49
CA GLY A 273 -61.67 -4.91 19.60
C GLY A 273 -62.23 -3.57 20.11
N PRO A 274 -62.82 -2.74 19.23
CA PRO A 274 -63.15 -1.33 19.51
C PRO A 274 -63.58 -1.11 20.97
N CYS A 275 -62.91 -0.19 21.67
CA CYS A 275 -63.21 0.05 23.07
C CYS A 275 -64.64 0.59 23.19
N ASN A 276 -65.56 -0.27 23.60
CA ASN A 276 -66.98 0.05 23.69
C ASN A 276 -67.35 0.43 25.12
N ALA A 277 -67.62 1.70 25.35
CA ALA A 277 -68.08 2.22 26.64
C ALA A 277 -68.88 3.52 26.41
N SER A 278 -69.77 3.86 27.34
CA SER A 278 -70.52 5.13 27.30
C SER A 278 -69.75 6.29 27.93
N ASN A 279 -68.65 6.02 28.64
CA ASN A 279 -67.80 7.02 29.27
C ASN A 279 -66.51 7.24 28.45
N PRO A 280 -66.18 8.48 28.08
CA PRO A 280 -65.04 8.76 27.20
C PRO A 280 -63.67 8.47 27.84
N GLU A 281 -63.50 8.71 29.14
CA GLU A 281 -62.25 8.40 29.85
C GLU A 281 -62.01 6.89 29.93
N THR A 282 -63.08 6.09 30.02
CA THR A 282 -63.00 4.63 29.94
C THR A 282 -62.57 4.16 28.55
N ILE A 283 -63.06 4.82 27.49
CA ILE A 283 -62.61 4.57 26.11
C ILE A 283 -61.12 4.90 25.98
N VAL A 284 -60.69 6.09 26.42
CA VAL A 284 -59.29 6.53 26.36
C VAL A 284 -58.39 5.57 27.15
N SER A 285 -58.79 5.17 28.35
CA SER A 285 -58.04 4.24 29.19
C SER A 285 -57.92 2.86 28.53
N CYS A 286 -59.00 2.37 27.92
CA CYS A 286 -59.00 1.12 27.17
C CYS A 286 -58.10 1.19 25.92
N GLU A 287 -58.13 2.30 25.17
CA GLU A 287 -57.24 2.48 24.02
C GLU A 287 -55.78 2.63 24.46
N ARG A 288 -55.52 3.34 25.56
CA ARG A 288 -54.19 3.57 26.12
C ARG A 288 -53.57 2.27 26.64
N ALA A 289 -54.36 1.40 27.26
CA ALA A 289 -53.92 0.11 27.81
C ALA A 289 -53.39 -0.86 26.75
N LYS A 290 -53.65 -0.59 25.46
CA LYS A 290 -53.14 -1.38 24.33
C LYS A 290 -51.68 -1.12 24.01
N TYR A 291 -51.07 -0.14 24.68
CA TYR A 291 -49.69 0.28 24.43
C TYR A 291 -48.85 0.24 25.71
N GLY A 292 -47.54 -0.01 25.57
CA GLY A 292 -46.56 0.28 26.63
C GLY A 292 -46.30 1.78 26.73
N HIS A 293 -45.06 2.21 26.98
CA HIS A 293 -44.68 3.59 26.71
C HIS A 293 -44.69 3.82 25.19
N MET A 294 -45.45 4.80 24.71
CA MET A 294 -45.68 5.06 23.29
C MET A 294 -44.57 5.95 22.70
N SER A 295 -44.07 5.58 21.52
CA SER A 295 -43.30 6.47 20.65
C SER A 295 -44.19 7.57 20.03
N PRO A 296 -43.63 8.63 19.42
CA PRO A 296 -44.42 9.66 18.74
C PRO A 296 -45.41 9.13 17.70
N SER A 297 -45.01 8.13 16.89
CA SER A 297 -45.89 7.52 15.89
C SER A 297 -46.98 6.64 16.51
N GLN A 298 -46.69 6.02 17.65
CA GLN A 298 -47.69 5.28 18.42
C GLN A 298 -48.70 6.20 19.11
N LEU A 299 -48.29 7.39 19.56
CA LEU A 299 -49.20 8.41 20.10
C LEU A 299 -50.24 8.83 19.05
N VAL A 300 -49.83 9.07 17.81
CA VAL A 300 -50.78 9.37 16.72
C VAL A 300 -51.73 8.20 16.45
N SER A 301 -51.23 6.97 16.47
CA SER A 301 -52.05 5.77 16.28
C SER A 301 -53.09 5.59 17.40
N PHE A 302 -52.69 5.87 18.64
CA PHE A 302 -53.55 5.90 19.81
C PHE A 302 -54.64 6.97 19.70
N LEU A 303 -54.28 8.21 19.33
CA LEU A 303 -55.24 9.31 19.17
C LEU A 303 -56.27 9.01 18.08
N ARG A 304 -55.84 8.45 16.93
CA ARG A 304 -56.77 8.04 15.87
C ARG A 304 -57.74 6.96 16.33
N SER A 305 -57.23 5.92 16.99
CA SER A 305 -58.06 4.82 17.53
C SER A 305 -59.05 5.35 18.58
N THR A 306 -58.61 6.28 19.42
CA THR A 306 -59.45 6.94 20.42
C THR A 306 -60.56 7.75 19.77
N ALA A 307 -60.26 8.62 18.80
CA ALA A 307 -61.27 9.37 18.05
C ALA A 307 -62.31 8.45 17.38
N GLN A 308 -61.86 7.36 16.74
CA GLN A 308 -62.73 6.38 16.11
C GLN A 308 -63.63 5.65 17.11
N SER A 309 -63.09 5.25 18.27
CA SER A 309 -63.86 4.60 19.33
C SER A 309 -64.88 5.58 19.94
N LEU A 310 -64.53 6.85 20.17
CA LEU A 310 -65.47 7.87 20.64
C LEU A 310 -66.62 8.10 19.64
N ASN A 311 -66.30 8.22 18.35
CA ASN A 311 -67.29 8.38 17.28
C ASN A 311 -68.22 7.17 17.19
N ARG A 312 -67.65 5.95 17.22
CA ARG A 312 -68.41 4.70 17.15
C ARG A 312 -69.36 4.50 18.32
N ASN A 313 -68.93 4.88 19.53
CA ASN A 313 -69.76 4.81 20.74
C ASN A 313 -70.78 5.95 20.84
N GLY A 314 -70.82 6.87 19.86
CA GLY A 314 -71.76 7.99 19.87
C GLY A 314 -71.54 8.97 21.02
N ILE A 315 -70.28 9.13 21.46
CA ILE A 315 -69.95 10.08 22.54
C ILE A 315 -70.34 11.49 22.10
N SER A 316 -71.03 12.21 22.97
CA SER A 316 -71.49 13.57 22.68
C SER A 316 -70.31 14.54 22.55
N GLY A 317 -70.43 15.50 21.63
CA GLY A 317 -69.36 16.45 21.35
C GLY A 317 -68.51 16.11 20.14
N GLY A 318 -68.74 14.96 19.50
CA GLY A 318 -68.18 14.60 18.20
C GLY A 318 -68.83 15.32 17.00
N PRO A 319 -68.45 14.98 15.75
CA PRO A 319 -67.45 13.96 15.45
C PRO A 319 -66.06 14.41 15.92
N PHE A 320 -65.32 13.44 16.45
CA PHE A 320 -63.98 13.62 17.00
C PHE A 320 -62.91 13.37 15.95
N GLY A 321 -61.78 14.06 16.11
CA GLY A 321 -60.61 13.94 15.28
C GLY A 321 -59.33 14.19 16.05
N ILE A 322 -58.23 14.25 15.32
CA ILE A 322 -56.90 14.58 15.87
C ILE A 322 -56.49 15.98 15.41
N LEU A 323 -55.84 16.75 16.30
CA LEU A 323 -55.47 18.13 16.02
C LEU A 323 -54.17 18.18 15.23
N ARG A 324 -54.18 18.75 14.02
CA ARG A 324 -52.97 18.99 13.24
C ARG A 324 -52.11 20.06 13.93
N LYS A 325 -50.80 19.84 13.97
CA LYS A 325 -49.84 20.76 14.57
C LYS A 325 -48.58 20.83 13.70
N PRO A 326 -48.53 21.79 12.74
CA PRO A 326 -47.45 21.84 11.74
C PRO A 326 -46.11 22.37 12.30
N SER A 327 -46.07 22.89 13.52
CA SER A 327 -44.87 23.46 14.14
C SER A 327 -44.87 23.34 15.67
N GLY A 328 -43.68 23.35 16.28
CA GLY A 328 -43.47 23.12 17.72
C GLY A 328 -43.42 21.62 18.07
N SER A 329 -43.45 21.29 19.37
CA SER A 329 -43.50 19.89 19.83
C SER A 329 -44.76 19.20 19.29
N SER A 330 -44.58 18.23 18.40
CA SER A 330 -45.64 17.51 17.70
C SER A 330 -45.24 16.04 17.49
N CYS A 331 -46.24 15.19 17.31
CA CYS A 331 -46.11 13.77 17.01
C CYS A 331 -46.53 13.56 15.56
N ASP A 332 -45.55 13.34 14.68
CA ASP A 332 -45.73 13.20 13.23
C ASP A 332 -46.65 14.27 12.59
N GLY A 333 -46.52 15.53 13.04
CA GLY A 333 -47.30 16.67 12.53
C GLY A 333 -48.68 16.85 13.16
N TYR A 334 -49.01 16.10 14.22
CA TYR A 334 -50.20 16.25 15.05
C TYR A 334 -49.84 16.61 16.50
N SER A 335 -50.82 17.00 17.29
CA SER A 335 -50.66 16.98 18.75
C SER A 335 -50.40 15.54 19.23
N CYS A 336 -49.67 15.42 20.34
CA CYS A 336 -49.30 14.15 20.94
C CYS A 336 -50.36 13.62 21.92
N ASP A 337 -51.33 14.46 22.29
CA ASP A 337 -52.17 14.30 23.48
C ASP A 337 -53.58 14.88 23.30
N ILE A 338 -53.89 15.55 22.19
CA ILE A 338 -55.18 16.23 21.98
C ILE A 338 -56.09 15.48 21.01
N ILE A 339 -57.30 15.17 21.49
CA ILE A 339 -58.48 14.89 20.66
C ILE A 339 -59.24 16.21 20.46
N CYS A 340 -59.73 16.45 19.26
CA CYS A 340 -60.47 17.67 18.94
C CYS A 340 -61.84 17.37 18.31
N SER A 341 -62.71 18.38 18.28
CA SER A 341 -63.91 18.39 17.46
C SER A 341 -64.27 19.80 17.02
N GLY A 342 -65.06 19.92 15.96
CA GLY A 342 -65.40 21.21 15.36
C GLY A 342 -64.21 21.92 14.69
N GLN A 343 -64.46 23.12 14.19
CA GLN A 343 -63.47 23.92 13.46
C GLN A 343 -63.63 25.40 13.80
N GLY A 344 -62.55 26.19 13.64
CA GLY A 344 -62.62 27.63 13.89
C GLY A 344 -63.03 27.97 15.32
N GLY A 345 -63.89 28.98 15.48
CA GLY A 345 -64.34 29.47 16.79
C GLY A 345 -65.18 28.47 17.62
N SER A 346 -65.67 27.39 17.02
CA SER A 346 -66.41 26.32 17.72
C SER A 346 -65.54 25.11 18.06
N GLN A 347 -64.22 25.18 17.83
CA GLN A 347 -63.33 24.07 18.10
C GLN A 347 -63.27 23.75 19.60
N ARG A 348 -63.32 22.46 19.90
CA ARG A 348 -63.19 21.90 21.25
C ARG A 348 -62.00 20.95 21.28
N GLN A 349 -61.22 20.98 22.35
CA GLN A 349 -60.05 20.12 22.51
C GLN A 349 -60.04 19.45 23.88
N TRP A 350 -59.77 18.15 23.90
CA TRP A 350 -59.62 17.33 25.09
C TRP A 350 -58.20 16.82 25.14
N ASP A 351 -57.58 16.99 26.31
CA ASP A 351 -56.29 16.42 26.62
C ASP A 351 -56.48 15.02 27.20
N VAL A 352 -55.96 14.04 26.48
CA VAL A 352 -56.20 12.62 26.72
C VAL A 352 -55.01 11.90 27.37
N LEU A 353 -53.93 12.63 27.66
CA LEU A 353 -52.75 12.12 28.37
C LEU A 353 -52.24 13.15 29.38
N ASN A 354 -52.08 12.76 30.65
CA ASN A 354 -51.61 13.69 31.69
C ASN A 354 -50.17 14.20 31.48
N ASP A 355 -49.36 13.44 30.76
CA ASP A 355 -47.95 13.74 30.44
C ASP A 355 -47.53 12.91 29.22
N ALA A 356 -47.40 13.54 28.06
CA ALA A 356 -47.11 12.86 26.81
C ALA A 356 -45.66 12.35 26.73
N GLU A 357 -44.73 13.03 27.41
CA GLU A 357 -43.29 12.75 27.41
C GLU A 357 -42.83 11.82 28.54
N GLY A 358 -43.65 11.62 29.58
CA GLY A 358 -43.35 10.77 30.73
C GLY A 358 -44.33 9.59 30.92
N ALA A 359 -45.09 9.58 32.02
CA ALA A 359 -45.86 8.40 32.43
C ALA A 359 -47.02 8.05 31.48
N GLN A 360 -47.45 8.98 30.60
CA GLN A 360 -48.50 8.79 29.60
C GLN A 360 -49.80 8.19 30.19
N GLY A 361 -50.19 8.64 31.38
CA GLY A 361 -51.43 8.21 32.02
C GLY A 361 -52.65 8.70 31.23
N PRO A 362 -53.67 7.85 30.97
CA PRO A 362 -54.87 8.26 30.24
C PRO A 362 -55.64 9.32 31.01
N ALA A 363 -56.30 10.22 30.26
CA ALA A 363 -57.13 11.28 30.83
C ALA A 363 -58.28 11.64 29.89
N TRP A 364 -59.22 12.46 30.36
CA TRP A 364 -60.23 13.10 29.52
C TRP A 364 -60.48 14.54 29.98
N ASN A 365 -59.46 15.38 29.83
CA ASN A 365 -59.44 16.74 30.37
C ASN A 365 -59.92 17.75 29.32
N GLY A 366 -61.17 18.20 29.42
CA GLY A 366 -61.76 19.18 28.51
C GLY A 366 -63.30 19.11 28.45
N PRO A 367 -63.94 19.73 27.43
CA PRO A 367 -63.31 20.44 26.33
C PRO A 367 -62.80 21.82 26.77
N LYS A 368 -61.55 22.12 26.40
CA LYS A 368 -61.08 23.51 26.32
C LYS A 368 -61.62 24.13 25.03
N THR A 369 -62.02 25.39 25.08
CA THR A 369 -62.56 26.18 23.96
C THR A 369 -61.75 27.47 23.77
N PRO A 370 -61.86 28.14 22.61
CA PRO A 370 -61.24 29.45 22.42
C PRO A 370 -61.70 30.46 23.48
N PRO A 371 -60.82 31.36 23.97
CA PRO A 371 -59.44 31.60 23.53
C PRO A 371 -58.39 30.69 24.19
N ASN A 372 -58.79 29.71 24.99
CA ASN A 372 -57.87 28.90 25.82
C ASN A 372 -57.18 27.75 25.08
N ILE A 373 -57.34 27.69 23.75
CA ILE A 373 -56.75 26.68 22.88
C ILE A 373 -56.17 27.35 21.63
N ARG A 374 -55.17 26.72 21.02
CA ARG A 374 -54.74 27.07 19.67
C ARG A 374 -55.68 26.41 18.67
N ILE A 375 -56.44 27.21 17.92
CA ILE A 375 -57.29 26.72 16.85
C ILE A 375 -56.41 26.26 15.68
N ASP A 376 -56.58 25.02 15.23
CA ASP A 376 -55.94 24.44 14.04
C ASP A 376 -56.88 23.43 13.36
N VAL A 377 -56.47 22.76 12.28
CA VAL A 377 -57.29 21.78 11.58
C VAL A 377 -57.53 20.57 12.48
N CYS A 378 -58.79 20.30 12.80
CA CYS A 378 -59.20 19.03 13.41
C CYS A 378 -59.48 17.98 12.33
N GLU A 379 -58.65 16.95 12.22
CA GLU A 379 -58.82 15.89 11.23
C GLU A 379 -59.73 14.79 11.78
N ILE A 380 -61.02 14.84 11.42
CA ILE A 380 -62.05 13.88 11.86
C ILE A 380 -61.68 12.45 11.44
N GLN A 381 -61.84 11.48 12.34
CA GLN A 381 -61.40 10.09 12.16
C GLN A 381 -62.54 9.07 12.10
#